data_AF-A0A0M2H067-F1
#
_entry.id   AF-A0A0M2H067-F1
#
_cell.length_a   1.000
_cell.length_b   1.000
_cell.length_c   1.000
_cell.angle_alpha   90.00
_cell.angle_beta   90.00
_cell.angle_gamma   90.00
#
_symmetry.space_group_name_H-M   'P 1'
#
loop_
_entity.id
_entity.type
_entity.pdbx_description
1 polymer ?
#
loop_
_entity_poly.entity_id
_entity_poly.type
_entity_poly.pdbx_seq_one_letter_code
_entity_poly.pdbx_strand_id
1 'polypeptide(L)'
;MSTAMGAPRKTRRWILIGVVSLGLLVLVFAGWVGFRIWSVKVELDGLIPVAQQAREAIESGDLGRLASVTDDLSAGADRAAGATSDPAWRVAEAIPGIGSNLVAVRVVAEELGDISGAAPGVLTAAETLARRAPGTLVDTAALAAGEAQLAESARALASSAKALHALDVDSLVSPVAKGVTQVRDAVDALAPVAETAAGAARVLPTALGGDGPRSILLLVQNPAELRTGGGISGSFVELRAEDGRLTLVDQADSSEFPRRETPIVAVAQPTTALYGDGVGRYVQNASMTPDFAVSGQLASAWWASLTGHTPDMVIAVDPYVLQALLSVTGPVALPSGQVLDAGNVLDALLVQPYLSMSSDDQTELFSAAVEAVFGRISDGTLDALALLSAVEEPAAEGRISVWSAHADEQAVFAGSPIGGATARQHAAGAGAFAVYFNDATGGKMASYLDVAIESSTVDCRSDDLAEVAVTVTMGSHAPVDVGSLPVSVTGGGLFGVGAGDIGTNVTVVAPEGSFVGGVVVKDEPYPAATAISEGRAASTARVNLSPDEVNVLEFHFLIPRGDADAQAIVHTPLMNPPQVRVGEGCGAGVSP
;
A
#
# COMPACT_ATOMS: atom_id res chain seq x y z
N MET A 1 -89.39 -18.74 -29.69
CA MET A 1 -88.02 -18.29 -29.33
C MET A 1 -88.09 -16.81 -28.98
N SER A 2 -87.80 -16.44 -27.73
CA SER A 2 -86.98 -15.26 -27.41
C SER A 2 -86.75 -15.21 -25.90
N THR A 3 -85.48 -15.25 -25.52
CA THR A 3 -84.91 -15.23 -24.17
C THR A 3 -84.73 -13.80 -23.65
N ALA A 4 -84.99 -13.57 -22.36
CA ALA A 4 -84.47 -12.39 -21.64
C ALA A 4 -83.93 -12.83 -20.26
N MET A 5 -82.61 -12.70 -20.07
CA MET A 5 -81.89 -12.97 -18.83
C MET A 5 -81.88 -11.73 -17.92
N GLY A 6 -82.23 -11.91 -16.64
CA GLY A 6 -82.07 -10.91 -15.58
C GLY A 6 -80.81 -11.16 -14.74
N ALA A 7 -80.03 -10.09 -14.52
CA ALA A 7 -78.64 -10.03 -14.07
C ALA A 7 -78.35 -10.33 -12.56
N PRO A 8 -77.07 -10.58 -12.17
CA PRO A 8 -76.68 -11.06 -10.83
C PRO A 8 -76.34 -9.91 -9.85
N ARG A 9 -77.14 -9.71 -8.79
CA ARG A 9 -76.89 -8.67 -7.75
C ARG A 9 -76.05 -9.14 -6.55
N LYS A 10 -75.86 -10.45 -6.34
CA LYS A 10 -75.10 -11.00 -5.18
C LYS A 10 -73.58 -10.97 -5.37
N THR A 11 -73.08 -11.20 -6.58
CA THR A 11 -71.64 -11.16 -6.91
C THR A 11 -71.03 -9.78 -6.72
N ARG A 12 -71.77 -8.70 -7.04
CA ARG A 12 -71.28 -7.32 -6.90
C ARG A 12 -71.03 -6.90 -5.45
N ARG A 13 -71.78 -7.43 -4.47
CA ARG A 13 -71.58 -7.15 -3.03
C ARG A 13 -70.35 -7.86 -2.47
N TRP A 14 -70.10 -9.12 -2.85
CA TRP A 14 -68.91 -9.87 -2.44
C TRP A 14 -67.63 -9.32 -3.07
N ILE A 15 -67.72 -8.84 -4.32
CA ILE A 15 -66.62 -8.11 -4.96
C ILE A 15 -66.35 -6.79 -4.22
N LEU A 16 -67.40 -6.03 -3.86
CA LEU A 16 -67.22 -4.78 -3.10
C LEU A 16 -66.61 -5.01 -1.72
N ILE A 17 -67.05 -6.04 -0.99
CA ILE A 17 -66.51 -6.42 0.31
C ILE A 17 -65.06 -6.88 0.16
N GLY A 18 -64.74 -7.70 -0.85
CA GLY A 18 -63.38 -8.13 -1.14
C GLY A 18 -62.44 -6.96 -1.46
N VAL A 19 -62.89 -5.98 -2.24
CA VAL A 19 -62.12 -4.77 -2.57
C VAL A 19 -61.91 -3.87 -1.36
N VAL A 20 -62.92 -3.69 -0.51
CA VAL A 20 -62.82 -2.89 0.72
C VAL A 20 -61.92 -3.57 1.76
N SER A 21 -62.03 -4.89 1.93
CA SER A 21 -61.17 -5.67 2.82
C SER A 21 -59.71 -5.69 2.34
N LEU A 22 -59.48 -5.83 1.02
CA LEU A 22 -58.14 -5.73 0.44
C LEU A 22 -57.56 -4.32 0.61
N GLY A 23 -58.37 -3.28 0.38
CA GLY A 23 -57.97 -1.89 0.61
C GLY A 23 -57.60 -1.60 2.06
N LEU A 24 -58.37 -2.11 3.02
CA LEU A 24 -58.07 -1.97 4.45
C LEU A 24 -56.78 -2.71 4.83
N LEU A 25 -56.54 -3.90 4.27
CA LEU A 25 -55.33 -4.69 4.50
C LEU A 25 -54.09 -3.98 3.93
N VAL A 26 -54.21 -3.34 2.76
CA VAL A 26 -53.15 -2.50 2.18
C VAL A 26 -52.87 -1.27 3.04
N LEU A 27 -53.89 -0.61 3.62
CA LEU A 27 -53.70 0.54 4.50
C LEU A 27 -53.05 0.16 5.84
N VAL A 28 -53.43 -0.96 6.43
CA VAL A 28 -52.80 -1.49 7.66
C VAL A 28 -51.35 -1.89 7.37
N PHE A 29 -51.11 -2.57 6.24
CA PHE A 29 -49.76 -2.92 5.80
C PHE A 29 -48.89 -1.68 5.56
N ALA A 30 -49.40 -0.67 4.84
CA ALA A 30 -48.68 0.59 4.60
C ALA A 30 -48.45 1.39 5.90
N GLY A 31 -49.42 1.41 6.82
CA GLY A 31 -49.27 2.02 8.14
C GLY A 31 -48.24 1.31 9.01
N TRP A 32 -48.20 -0.03 8.97
CA TRP A 32 -47.21 -0.83 9.67
C TRP A 32 -45.81 -0.60 9.11
N VAL A 33 -45.64 -0.70 7.78
CA VAL A 33 -44.37 -0.41 7.11
C VAL A 33 -43.94 1.04 7.37
N GLY A 34 -44.84 2.01 7.33
CA GLY A 34 -44.56 3.40 7.67
C GLY A 34 -44.08 3.61 9.12
N PHE A 35 -44.70 2.91 10.08
CA PHE A 35 -44.24 2.90 11.47
C PHE A 35 -42.83 2.30 11.61
N ARG A 36 -42.54 1.20 10.89
CA ARG A 36 -41.21 0.59 10.88
C ARG A 36 -40.17 1.51 10.24
N ILE A 37 -40.49 2.17 9.13
CA ILE A 37 -39.61 3.18 8.49
C ILE A 37 -39.28 4.30 9.48
N TRP A 38 -40.28 4.81 10.19
CA TRP A 38 -40.08 5.84 11.21
C TRP A 38 -39.22 5.34 12.38
N SER A 39 -39.45 4.11 12.85
CA SER A 39 -38.63 3.49 13.90
C SER A 39 -37.16 3.37 13.47
N VAL A 40 -36.90 2.88 12.25
CA VAL A 40 -35.53 2.77 11.72
C VAL A 40 -34.89 4.15 11.59
N LYS A 41 -35.64 5.14 11.08
CA LYS A 41 -35.15 6.51 10.98
C LYS A 41 -34.71 7.08 12.33
N VAL A 42 -35.52 6.89 13.38
CA VAL A 42 -35.19 7.40 14.72
C VAL A 42 -33.92 6.74 15.27
N GLU A 43 -33.76 5.43 15.07
CA GLU A 43 -32.56 4.71 15.51
C GLU A 43 -31.32 5.16 14.72
N LEU A 44 -31.40 5.25 13.38
CA LEU A 44 -30.29 5.68 12.53
C LEU A 44 -29.90 7.15 12.74
N ASP A 45 -30.88 8.06 12.88
CA ASP A 45 -30.61 9.48 13.19
C ASP A 45 -29.91 9.61 14.56
N GLY A 46 -30.22 8.71 15.50
CA GLY A 46 -29.55 8.61 16.80
C GLY A 46 -28.09 8.13 16.73
N LEU A 47 -27.71 7.38 15.69
CA LEU A 47 -26.35 6.89 15.50
C LEU A 47 -25.39 7.94 14.93
N ILE A 48 -25.88 8.99 14.27
CA ILE A 48 -25.04 10.06 13.68
C ILE A 48 -24.07 10.68 14.71
N PRO A 49 -24.52 11.18 15.88
CA PRO A 49 -23.60 11.74 16.87
C PRO A 49 -22.67 10.68 17.49
N VAL A 50 -23.08 9.41 17.50
CA VAL A 50 -22.27 8.29 18.01
C VAL A 50 -21.13 8.00 17.03
N ALA A 51 -21.42 7.95 15.71
CA ALA A 51 -20.41 7.79 14.67
C ALA A 51 -19.39 8.94 14.63
N GLN A 52 -19.82 10.18 14.89
CA GLN A 52 -18.89 11.32 15.04
C GLN A 52 -17.94 11.14 16.23
N GLN A 53 -18.44 10.64 17.36
CA GLN A 53 -17.61 10.36 18.52
C GLN A 53 -16.65 9.19 18.28
N ALA A 54 -17.04 8.19 17.48
CA ALA A 54 -16.16 7.09 17.08
C ALA A 54 -15.00 7.63 16.25
N ARG A 55 -15.30 8.50 15.28
CA ARG A 55 -14.30 9.17 14.45
C ARG A 55 -13.33 9.99 15.28
N GLU A 56 -13.83 10.82 16.19
CA GLU A 56 -12.98 11.60 17.12
C GLU A 56 -12.10 10.70 17.99
N ALA A 57 -12.64 9.59 18.49
CA ALA A 57 -11.89 8.64 19.33
C ALA A 57 -10.79 7.92 18.55
N ILE A 58 -11.03 7.58 17.28
CA ILE A 58 -10.02 7.04 16.36
C ILE A 58 -8.94 8.10 16.11
N GLU A 59 -9.33 9.33 15.78
CA GLU A 59 -8.39 10.44 15.53
C GLU A 59 -7.54 10.78 16.77
N SER A 60 -8.09 10.62 17.98
CA SER A 60 -7.38 10.89 19.23
C SER A 60 -6.67 9.68 19.84
N GLY A 61 -6.80 8.48 19.26
CA GLY A 61 -6.28 7.23 19.84
C GLY A 61 -6.91 6.83 21.18
N ASP A 62 -8.11 7.33 21.50
CA ASP A 62 -8.79 7.04 22.77
C ASP A 62 -9.55 5.71 22.69
N LEU A 63 -8.83 4.61 22.92
CA LEU A 63 -9.38 3.25 22.87
C LEU A 63 -10.53 3.05 23.86
N GLY A 64 -10.50 3.71 25.02
CA GLY A 64 -11.55 3.60 26.03
C GLY A 64 -12.85 4.26 25.59
N ARG A 65 -12.75 5.47 25.00
CA ARG A 65 -13.89 6.14 24.38
C ARG A 65 -14.40 5.35 23.18
N LEU A 66 -13.51 4.86 22.31
CA LEU A 66 -13.89 4.08 21.13
C LEU A 66 -14.67 2.82 21.52
N ALA A 67 -14.24 2.08 22.54
CA ALA A 67 -14.95 0.91 23.06
C ALA A 67 -16.39 1.25 23.49
N SER A 68 -16.57 2.33 24.27
CA SER A 68 -17.91 2.74 24.72
C SER A 68 -18.84 3.15 23.57
N VAL A 69 -18.29 3.80 22.55
CA VAL A 69 -19.04 4.26 21.38
C VAL A 69 -19.43 3.08 20.47
N THR A 70 -18.56 2.08 20.34
CA THR A 70 -18.85 0.83 19.62
C THR A 70 -20.03 0.07 20.22
N ASP A 71 -20.13 -0.01 21.56
CA ASP A 71 -21.26 -0.68 22.22
C ASP A 71 -22.60 0.02 21.91
N ASP A 72 -22.60 1.35 21.93
CA ASP A 72 -23.78 2.16 21.58
C ASP A 72 -24.15 2.02 20.09
N LEU A 73 -23.15 1.97 19.19
CA LEU A 73 -23.34 1.69 17.76
C LEU A 73 -23.97 0.32 17.54
N SER A 74 -23.44 -0.72 18.19
CA SER A 74 -23.95 -2.09 18.10
C SER A 74 -25.41 -2.17 18.57
N ALA A 75 -25.73 -1.59 19.73
CA ALA A 75 -27.09 -1.63 20.27
C ALA A 75 -28.12 -0.85 19.42
N GLY A 76 -27.70 0.23 18.76
CA GLY A 76 -28.56 0.95 17.81
C GLY A 76 -28.72 0.21 16.48
N ALA A 77 -27.65 -0.40 15.97
CA ALA A 77 -27.67 -1.21 14.76
C ALA A 77 -28.58 -2.45 14.92
N ASP A 78 -28.48 -3.16 16.04
CA ASP A 78 -29.34 -4.31 16.34
C ASP A 78 -30.83 -3.95 16.36
N ARG A 79 -31.18 -2.79 16.92
CA ARG A 79 -32.56 -2.28 16.92
C ARG A 79 -33.03 -1.93 15.52
N ALA A 80 -32.16 -1.31 14.71
CA ALA A 80 -32.47 -1.01 13.31
C ALA A 80 -32.63 -2.28 12.46
N ALA A 81 -31.75 -3.28 12.61
CA ALA A 81 -31.81 -4.57 11.93
C ALA A 81 -33.04 -5.38 12.38
N GLY A 82 -33.35 -5.35 13.68
CA GLY A 82 -34.58 -5.89 14.22
C GLY A 82 -35.83 -5.19 13.66
N ALA A 83 -35.73 -3.91 13.30
CA ALA A 83 -36.81 -3.16 12.69
C ALA A 83 -37.07 -3.55 11.22
N THR A 84 -36.01 -3.86 10.47
CA THR A 84 -36.03 -4.18 9.02
C THR A 84 -36.18 -5.66 8.70
N SER A 85 -36.01 -6.57 9.68
CA SER A 85 -36.22 -8.02 9.53
C SER A 85 -37.70 -8.46 9.56
N ASP A 86 -38.64 -7.52 9.67
CA ASP A 86 -40.08 -7.81 9.72
C ASP A 86 -40.60 -8.42 8.39
N PRO A 87 -41.44 -9.47 8.41
CA PRO A 87 -41.99 -10.06 7.18
C PRO A 87 -42.74 -9.05 6.29
N ALA A 88 -43.41 -8.06 6.88
CA ALA A 88 -44.07 -7.00 6.13
C ALA A 88 -43.07 -6.05 5.46
N TRP A 89 -41.90 -5.83 6.07
CA TRP A 89 -40.79 -5.10 5.44
C TRP A 89 -40.29 -5.83 4.20
N ARG A 90 -40.04 -7.15 4.31
CA ARG A 90 -39.58 -7.99 3.19
C ARG A 90 -40.56 -8.02 2.02
N VAL A 91 -41.87 -7.97 2.30
CA VAL A 91 -42.89 -7.83 1.25
C VAL A 91 -42.85 -6.44 0.61
N ALA A 92 -42.61 -5.38 1.40
CA ALA A 92 -42.56 -4.01 0.89
C ALA A 92 -41.32 -3.75 0.00
N GLU A 93 -40.24 -4.49 0.20
CA GLU A 93 -39.05 -4.45 -0.66
C GLU A 93 -39.32 -4.88 -2.12
N ALA A 94 -40.41 -5.61 -2.38
CA ALA A 94 -40.79 -6.01 -3.74
C ALA A 94 -41.55 -4.90 -4.50
N ILE A 95 -41.85 -3.76 -3.85
CA ILE A 95 -42.65 -2.68 -4.45
C ILE A 95 -41.77 -1.85 -5.41
N PRO A 96 -42.12 -1.74 -6.70
CA PRO A 96 -41.36 -0.90 -7.64
C PRO A 96 -41.28 0.56 -7.19
N GLY A 97 -40.10 1.16 -7.27
CA GLY A 97 -39.83 2.55 -6.90
C GLY A 97 -39.62 2.83 -5.41
N ILE A 98 -40.06 1.94 -4.52
CA ILE A 98 -39.85 2.06 -3.05
C ILE A 98 -38.89 0.99 -2.55
N GLY A 99 -38.93 -0.19 -3.17
CA GLY A 99 -38.24 -1.40 -2.71
C GLY A 99 -36.72 -1.26 -2.58
N SER A 100 -36.06 -0.63 -3.55
CA SER A 100 -34.60 -0.40 -3.52
C SER A 100 -34.17 0.38 -2.27
N ASN A 101 -34.96 1.37 -1.86
CA ASN A 101 -34.72 2.16 -0.65
C ASN A 101 -34.87 1.32 0.63
N LEU A 102 -35.88 0.45 0.69
CA LEU A 102 -36.09 -0.43 1.85
C LEU A 102 -35.02 -1.52 1.96
N VAL A 103 -34.55 -2.04 0.82
CA VAL A 103 -33.41 -2.96 0.75
C VAL A 103 -32.15 -2.27 1.24
N ALA A 104 -31.86 -1.06 0.75
CA ALA A 104 -30.67 -0.30 1.16
C ALA A 104 -30.68 0.00 2.67
N VAL A 105 -31.82 0.43 3.22
CA VAL A 105 -31.97 0.67 4.67
C VAL A 105 -31.77 -0.60 5.49
N ARG A 106 -32.29 -1.75 5.02
CA ARG A 106 -32.08 -3.03 5.70
C ARG A 106 -30.61 -3.46 5.67
N VAL A 107 -29.98 -3.41 4.50
CA VAL A 107 -28.56 -3.76 4.33
C VAL A 107 -27.70 -2.88 5.23
N VAL A 108 -27.88 -1.55 5.20
CA VAL A 108 -27.13 -0.64 6.10
C VAL A 108 -27.31 -1.01 7.57
N ALA A 109 -28.54 -1.33 8.01
CA ALA A 109 -28.79 -1.71 9.40
C ALA A 109 -28.14 -3.05 9.78
N GLU A 110 -28.17 -4.04 8.89
CA GLU A 110 -27.49 -5.34 9.07
C GLU A 110 -25.96 -5.15 9.14
N GLU A 111 -25.38 -4.42 8.19
CA GLU A 111 -23.93 -4.23 8.10
C GLU A 111 -23.37 -3.37 9.25
N LEU A 112 -24.12 -2.37 9.74
CA LEU A 112 -23.71 -1.62 10.95
C LEU A 112 -23.59 -2.53 12.18
N GLY A 113 -24.40 -3.59 12.26
CA GLY A 113 -24.30 -4.61 13.30
C GLY A 113 -23.02 -5.42 13.17
N ASP A 114 -22.73 -5.92 11.97
CA ASP A 114 -21.52 -6.72 11.69
C ASP A 114 -20.23 -5.90 11.91
N ILE A 115 -20.20 -4.64 11.46
CA ILE A 115 -19.08 -3.71 11.69
C ILE A 115 -18.85 -3.49 13.19
N SER A 116 -19.94 -3.26 13.95
CA SER A 116 -19.82 -3.02 15.39
C SER A 116 -19.40 -4.29 16.13
N GLY A 117 -19.85 -5.46 15.69
CA GLY A 117 -19.42 -6.76 16.23
C GLY A 117 -17.94 -7.08 15.97
N ALA A 118 -17.35 -6.51 14.91
CA ALA A 118 -15.93 -6.65 14.57
C ALA A 118 -14.99 -5.80 15.45
N ALA A 119 -15.47 -4.67 15.97
CA ALA A 119 -14.62 -3.68 16.65
C ALA A 119 -13.90 -4.17 17.94
N PRO A 120 -14.49 -5.04 18.80
CA PRO A 120 -13.80 -5.55 19.99
C PRO A 120 -12.48 -6.26 19.70
N GLY A 121 -12.37 -6.95 18.54
CA GLY A 121 -11.13 -7.61 18.13
C GLY A 121 -10.00 -6.64 17.84
N VAL A 122 -10.33 -5.56 17.10
CA VAL A 122 -9.38 -4.50 16.77
C VAL A 122 -8.95 -3.72 18.02
N LEU A 123 -9.89 -3.41 18.92
CA LEU A 123 -9.61 -2.76 20.19
C LEU A 123 -8.68 -3.60 21.07
N THR A 124 -8.96 -4.91 21.19
CA THR A 124 -8.12 -5.83 21.98
C THR A 124 -6.68 -5.88 21.44
N ALA A 125 -6.53 -5.88 20.11
CA ALA A 125 -5.22 -5.85 19.48
C ALA A 125 -4.48 -4.52 19.73
N ALA A 126 -5.17 -3.38 19.59
CA ALA A 126 -4.60 -2.07 19.88
C ALA A 126 -4.17 -1.95 21.35
N GLU A 127 -4.99 -2.43 22.28
CA GLU A 127 -4.63 -2.49 23.70
C GLU A 127 -3.42 -3.41 23.96
N THR A 128 -3.31 -4.50 23.22
CA THR A 128 -2.17 -5.43 23.32
C THR A 128 -0.87 -4.77 22.86
N LEU A 129 -0.92 -4.03 21.75
CA LEU A 129 0.22 -3.22 21.28
C LEU A 129 0.62 -2.15 22.30
N ALA A 130 -0.36 -1.53 22.95
CA ALA A 130 -0.12 -0.52 23.99
C ALA A 130 0.46 -1.12 25.29
N ARG A 131 0.07 -2.36 25.65
CA ARG A 131 0.50 -3.04 26.88
C ARG A 131 1.68 -3.98 26.63
N ARG A 132 2.85 -3.42 26.31
CA ARG A 132 4.10 -4.20 26.11
C ARG A 132 5.00 -4.21 27.34
N ALA A 133 5.82 -5.25 27.48
CA ALA A 133 6.84 -5.31 28.52
C ALA A 133 8.00 -4.35 28.20
N PRO A 134 8.73 -3.82 29.21
CA PRO A 134 9.95 -3.08 28.96
C PRO A 134 10.95 -3.91 28.14
N GLY A 135 11.51 -3.29 27.10
CA GLY A 135 12.47 -3.91 26.18
C GLY A 135 11.88 -4.81 25.08
N THR A 136 10.56 -5.03 25.02
CA THR A 136 9.90 -5.76 23.91
C THR A 136 9.21 -4.80 22.98
N LEU A 137 9.35 -4.95 21.66
CA LEU A 137 8.57 -4.17 20.68
C LEU A 137 7.07 -4.47 20.75
N VAL A 138 6.72 -5.75 20.89
CA VAL A 138 5.35 -6.24 21.00
C VAL A 138 5.31 -7.47 21.89
N ASP A 139 4.18 -7.69 22.56
CA ASP A 139 3.88 -8.97 23.18
C ASP A 139 3.42 -9.97 22.11
N THR A 140 4.35 -10.82 21.65
CA THR A 140 4.11 -11.80 20.58
C THR A 140 3.04 -12.82 20.96
N ALA A 141 2.99 -13.23 22.22
CA ALA A 141 2.02 -14.22 22.71
C ALA A 141 0.60 -13.63 22.76
N ALA A 142 0.46 -12.40 23.25
CA ALA A 142 -0.82 -11.72 23.28
C ALA A 142 -1.31 -11.39 21.86
N LEU A 143 -0.41 -10.99 20.96
CA LEU A 143 -0.74 -10.75 19.56
C LEU A 143 -1.22 -12.03 18.85
N ALA A 144 -0.50 -13.16 19.04
CA ALA A 144 -0.90 -14.46 18.51
C ALA A 144 -2.27 -14.91 19.04
N ALA A 145 -2.55 -14.69 20.33
CA ALA A 145 -3.84 -15.03 20.93
C ALA A 145 -5.01 -14.24 20.32
N GLY A 146 -4.75 -13.03 19.81
CA GLY A 146 -5.73 -12.17 19.15
C GLY A 146 -5.90 -12.40 17.65
N GLU A 147 -5.03 -13.20 16.99
CA GLU A 147 -5.00 -13.36 15.53
C GLU A 147 -6.38 -13.78 14.97
N ALA A 148 -6.98 -14.83 15.54
CA ALA A 148 -8.24 -15.38 15.02
C ALA A 148 -9.38 -14.36 15.07
N GLN A 149 -9.44 -13.56 16.14
CA GLN A 149 -10.45 -12.53 16.33
C GLN A 149 -10.23 -11.37 15.35
N LEU A 150 -8.98 -10.91 15.18
CA LEU A 150 -8.65 -9.90 14.17
C LEU A 150 -8.97 -10.35 12.74
N ALA A 151 -8.65 -11.59 12.42
CA ALA A 151 -8.96 -12.17 11.11
C ALA A 151 -10.48 -12.27 10.88
N GLU A 152 -11.27 -12.48 11.92
CA GLU A 152 -12.73 -12.43 11.85
C GLU A 152 -13.24 -11.01 11.64
N SER A 153 -12.72 -10.04 12.38
CA SER A 153 -13.05 -8.62 12.21
C SER A 153 -12.74 -8.12 10.80
N ALA A 154 -11.57 -8.45 10.26
CA ALA A 154 -11.19 -8.10 8.90
C ALA A 154 -12.12 -8.71 7.84
N ARG A 155 -12.48 -10.00 8.00
CA ARG A 155 -13.42 -10.68 7.11
C ARG A 155 -14.83 -10.08 7.17
N ALA A 156 -15.30 -9.71 8.35
CA ALA A 156 -16.60 -9.06 8.54
C ALA A 156 -16.61 -7.71 7.81
N LEU A 157 -15.61 -6.85 8.04
CA LEU A 157 -15.49 -5.54 7.38
C LEU A 157 -15.41 -5.66 5.85
N ALA A 158 -14.61 -6.60 5.34
CA ALA A 158 -14.52 -6.85 3.90
C ALA A 158 -15.85 -7.35 3.29
N SER A 159 -16.58 -8.20 4.02
CA SER A 159 -17.92 -8.65 3.62
C SER A 159 -18.91 -7.48 3.60
N SER A 160 -18.88 -6.62 4.62
CA SER A 160 -19.73 -5.43 4.70
C SER A 160 -19.43 -4.43 3.59
N ALA A 161 -18.16 -4.21 3.27
CA ALA A 161 -17.76 -3.38 2.13
C ALA A 161 -18.43 -3.88 0.84
N LYS A 162 -18.31 -5.18 0.57
CA LYS A 162 -18.88 -5.82 -0.62
C LYS A 162 -20.42 -5.73 -0.65
N ALA A 163 -21.08 -5.97 0.47
CA ALA A 163 -22.54 -5.89 0.57
C ALA A 163 -23.05 -4.47 0.33
N LEU A 164 -22.37 -3.47 0.92
CA LEU A 164 -22.70 -2.06 0.74
C LEU A 164 -22.47 -1.61 -0.69
N HIS A 165 -21.35 -1.97 -1.33
CA HIS A 165 -21.04 -1.63 -2.73
C HIS A 165 -21.98 -2.29 -3.75
N ALA A 166 -22.62 -3.41 -3.41
CA ALA A 166 -23.62 -4.05 -4.26
C ALA A 166 -24.93 -3.24 -4.40
N LEU A 167 -25.16 -2.23 -3.55
CA LEU A 167 -26.34 -1.37 -3.65
C LEU A 167 -26.23 -0.39 -4.83
N ASP A 168 -27.30 -0.21 -5.60
CA ASP A 168 -27.37 0.82 -6.64
C ASP A 168 -27.80 2.16 -6.03
N VAL A 169 -26.83 3.04 -5.72
CA VAL A 169 -27.09 4.35 -5.08
C VAL A 169 -27.85 5.33 -5.97
N ASP A 170 -27.75 5.19 -7.29
CA ASP A 170 -28.44 6.07 -8.25
C ASP A 170 -29.95 5.79 -8.29
N SER A 171 -30.35 4.58 -7.88
CA SER A 171 -31.75 4.19 -7.75
C SER A 171 -32.42 4.63 -6.44
N LEU A 172 -31.68 5.28 -5.53
CA LEU A 172 -32.14 5.61 -4.18
C LEU A 172 -32.60 7.07 -4.08
N VAL A 173 -33.53 7.34 -3.16
CA VAL A 173 -33.86 8.72 -2.80
C VAL A 173 -32.69 9.36 -2.08
N SER A 174 -32.45 10.65 -2.31
CA SER A 174 -31.22 11.33 -1.87
C SER A 174 -30.85 11.14 -0.39
N PRO A 175 -31.80 11.14 0.58
CA PRO A 175 -31.45 10.85 1.98
C PRO A 175 -30.89 9.45 2.20
N VAL A 176 -31.43 8.43 1.52
CA VAL A 176 -30.96 7.04 1.64
C VAL A 176 -29.63 6.88 0.93
N ALA A 177 -29.49 7.44 -0.28
CA ALA A 177 -28.23 7.44 -1.02
C ALA A 177 -27.08 8.00 -0.17
N LYS A 178 -27.28 9.17 0.46
CA LYS A 178 -26.29 9.80 1.34
C LYS A 178 -25.90 8.91 2.52
N GLY A 179 -26.87 8.27 3.18
CA GLY A 179 -26.59 7.37 4.30
C GLY A 179 -25.77 6.14 3.86
N VAL A 180 -26.13 5.54 2.72
CA VAL A 180 -25.36 4.42 2.14
C VAL A 180 -23.92 4.85 1.82
N THR A 181 -23.74 5.99 1.16
CA THR A 181 -22.39 6.52 0.85
C THR A 181 -21.57 6.76 2.11
N GLN A 182 -22.14 7.35 3.16
CA GLN A 182 -21.42 7.58 4.42
C GLN A 182 -20.93 6.28 5.08
N VAL A 183 -21.74 5.22 5.06
CA VAL A 183 -21.33 3.93 5.63
C VAL A 183 -20.30 3.24 4.73
N ARG A 184 -20.45 3.33 3.40
CA ARG A 184 -19.43 2.86 2.45
C ARG A 184 -18.08 3.52 2.71
N ASP A 185 -18.03 4.84 2.74
CA ASP A 185 -16.80 5.60 2.96
C ASP A 185 -16.12 5.20 4.28
N ALA A 186 -16.91 4.97 5.34
CA ALA A 186 -16.38 4.53 6.62
C ALA A 186 -15.81 3.11 6.57
N VAL A 187 -16.49 2.17 5.92
CA VAL A 187 -16.02 0.78 5.78
C VAL A 187 -14.82 0.69 4.83
N ASP A 188 -14.84 1.45 3.74
CA ASP A 188 -13.73 1.52 2.77
C ASP A 188 -12.45 2.07 3.42
N ALA A 189 -12.58 2.93 4.44
CA ALA A 189 -11.45 3.37 5.25
C ALA A 189 -10.98 2.33 6.29
N LEU A 190 -11.89 1.55 6.87
CA LEU A 190 -11.59 0.63 7.98
C LEU A 190 -11.16 -0.77 7.54
N ALA A 191 -11.75 -1.31 6.47
CA ALA A 191 -11.49 -2.67 6.03
C ALA A 191 -10.00 -2.92 5.69
N PRO A 192 -9.28 -2.03 4.98
CA PRO A 192 -7.86 -2.22 4.69
C PRO A 192 -6.99 -2.19 5.96
N VAL A 193 -7.34 -1.35 6.94
CA VAL A 193 -6.63 -1.26 8.22
C VAL A 193 -6.79 -2.55 9.02
N ALA A 194 -8.01 -3.09 9.08
CA ALA A 194 -8.27 -4.35 9.77
C ALA A 194 -7.59 -5.55 9.08
N GLU A 195 -7.58 -5.58 7.75
CA GLU A 195 -6.86 -6.60 6.98
C GLU A 195 -5.35 -6.54 7.24
N THR A 196 -4.78 -5.33 7.26
CA THR A 196 -3.37 -5.11 7.60
C THR A 196 -3.07 -5.57 9.04
N ALA A 197 -3.92 -5.23 10.01
CA ALA A 197 -3.76 -5.65 11.40
C ALA A 197 -3.86 -7.18 11.54
N ALA A 198 -4.78 -7.83 10.83
CA ALA A 198 -4.91 -9.29 10.80
C ALA A 198 -3.67 -9.95 10.18
N GLY A 199 -3.14 -9.41 9.07
CA GLY A 199 -1.90 -9.88 8.46
C GLY A 199 -0.69 -9.74 9.39
N ALA A 200 -0.59 -8.59 10.07
CA ALA A 200 0.45 -8.34 11.07
C ALA A 200 0.34 -9.30 12.26
N ALA A 201 -0.86 -9.55 12.78
CA ALA A 201 -1.07 -10.48 13.88
C ALA A 201 -0.75 -11.94 13.52
N ARG A 202 -0.86 -12.28 12.23
CA ARG A 202 -0.46 -13.59 11.72
C ARG A 202 1.07 -13.74 11.62
N VAL A 203 1.77 -12.71 11.19
CA VAL A 203 3.21 -12.79 10.85
C VAL A 203 4.12 -12.34 11.98
N LEU A 204 3.80 -11.22 12.64
CA LEU A 204 4.69 -10.61 13.63
C LEU A 204 5.04 -11.51 14.82
N PRO A 205 4.13 -12.35 15.37
CA PRO A 205 4.50 -13.23 16.47
C PRO A 205 5.66 -14.17 16.15
N THR A 206 5.62 -14.83 14.99
CA THR A 206 6.68 -15.76 14.55
C THR A 206 7.91 -15.01 14.07
N ALA A 207 7.71 -13.95 13.29
CA ALA A 207 8.76 -13.08 12.76
C ALA A 207 9.61 -12.42 13.86
N LEU A 208 8.99 -12.08 15.00
CA LEU A 208 9.66 -11.48 16.16
C LEU A 208 10.06 -12.52 17.22
N GLY A 209 10.07 -13.80 16.85
CA GLY A 209 10.68 -14.88 17.59
C GLY A 209 9.86 -15.42 18.77
N GLY A 210 8.53 -15.41 18.67
CA GLY A 210 7.63 -16.04 19.66
C GLY A 210 7.69 -17.57 19.68
N ASP A 211 8.12 -18.21 18.58
CA ASP A 211 8.32 -19.66 18.48
C ASP A 211 9.81 -20.07 18.57
N GLY A 212 10.68 -19.09 18.87
CA GLY A 212 12.12 -19.24 18.94
C GLY A 212 12.86 -18.12 18.21
N PRO A 213 14.19 -18.01 18.41
CA PRO A 213 14.94 -16.89 17.88
C PRO A 213 14.93 -16.81 16.35
N ARG A 214 14.85 -15.59 15.81
CA ARG A 214 14.84 -15.29 14.37
C ARG A 214 15.96 -14.31 14.02
N SER A 215 16.54 -14.46 12.85
CA SER A 215 17.53 -13.52 12.30
C SER A 215 16.89 -12.61 11.25
N ILE A 216 17.06 -11.30 11.38
CA ILE A 216 16.51 -10.27 10.50
C ILE A 216 17.67 -9.47 9.95
N LEU A 217 17.83 -9.46 8.63
CA LEU A 217 18.83 -8.64 7.96
C LEU A 217 18.19 -7.33 7.48
N LEU A 218 18.64 -6.21 8.02
CA LEU A 218 18.28 -4.89 7.50
C LEU A 218 19.24 -4.50 6.36
N LEU A 219 18.67 -4.08 5.24
CA LEU A 219 19.36 -3.47 4.11
C LEU A 219 19.16 -1.96 4.19
N VAL A 220 20.20 -1.24 4.58
CA VAL A 220 20.16 0.21 4.66
C VAL A 220 20.52 0.79 3.29
N GLN A 221 19.52 1.40 2.65
CA GLN A 221 19.61 1.91 1.30
C GLN A 221 19.95 3.40 1.29
N ASN A 222 20.66 3.84 0.24
CA ASN A 222 20.90 5.25 -0.03
C ASN A 222 20.19 5.68 -1.33
N PRO A 223 19.08 6.44 -1.25
CA PRO A 223 18.32 6.88 -2.43
C PRO A 223 19.03 7.96 -3.26
N ALA A 224 20.17 8.50 -2.82
CA ALA A 224 21.00 9.40 -3.63
C ALA A 224 21.70 8.66 -4.78
N GLU A 225 21.76 7.32 -4.74
CA GLU A 225 22.15 6.46 -5.85
C GLU A 225 21.06 5.42 -6.09
N LEU A 226 20.17 5.72 -7.03
CA LEU A 226 18.90 5.00 -7.19
C LEU A 226 19.10 3.53 -7.56
N ARG A 227 18.26 2.69 -6.95
CA ARG A 227 17.96 1.33 -7.40
C ARG A 227 16.46 1.17 -7.40
N THR A 228 15.93 0.23 -8.18
CA THR A 228 14.48 0.02 -8.28
C THR A 228 13.77 -0.07 -6.92
N GLY A 229 14.39 -0.76 -5.95
CA GLY A 229 13.89 -0.92 -4.60
C GLY A 229 13.99 0.30 -3.66
N GLY A 230 14.53 1.44 -4.11
CA GLY A 230 14.66 2.69 -3.34
C GLY A 230 16.05 3.31 -3.44
N GLY A 231 17.10 2.51 -3.25
CA GLY A 231 18.48 2.98 -3.33
C GLY A 231 19.52 1.87 -3.29
N ILE A 232 20.78 2.26 -3.50
CA ILE A 232 21.92 1.34 -3.37
C ILE A 232 22.00 0.81 -1.92
N SER A 233 22.17 -0.50 -1.76
CA SER A 233 22.30 -1.12 -0.42
C SER A 233 23.76 -1.03 0.04
N GLY A 234 24.05 -0.11 0.96
CA GLY A 234 25.42 0.19 1.40
C GLY A 234 25.80 -0.48 2.71
N SER A 235 24.86 -0.56 3.65
CA SER A 235 25.09 -1.10 4.99
C SER A 235 24.07 -2.19 5.32
N PHE A 236 24.53 -3.20 6.05
CA PHE A 236 23.78 -4.40 6.39
C PHE A 236 23.85 -4.60 7.90
N VAL A 237 22.70 -4.82 8.53
CA VAL A 237 22.60 -4.96 9.99
C VAL A 237 21.84 -6.23 10.31
N GLU A 238 22.47 -7.18 10.99
CA GLU A 238 21.78 -8.37 11.50
C GLU A 238 21.20 -8.07 12.89
N LEU A 239 19.89 -8.27 13.01
CA LEU A 239 19.16 -8.25 14.27
C LEU A 239 18.70 -9.66 14.60
N ARG A 240 18.72 -9.99 15.89
CA ARG A 240 18.07 -11.19 16.43
C ARG A 240 16.77 -10.78 17.10
N ALA A 241 15.68 -11.43 16.72
CA ALA A 241 14.40 -11.31 17.39
C ALA A 241 14.14 -12.52 18.29
N GLU A 242 13.75 -12.29 19.53
CA GLU A 242 13.44 -13.35 20.51
C GLU A 242 12.38 -12.84 21.49
N ASP A 243 11.22 -13.50 21.53
CA ASP A 243 10.06 -13.11 22.36
C ASP A 243 9.69 -11.62 22.24
N GLY A 244 9.68 -11.09 21.01
CA GLY A 244 9.35 -9.68 20.76
C GLY A 244 10.46 -8.69 21.10
N ARG A 245 11.63 -9.14 21.57
CA ARG A 245 12.82 -8.31 21.77
C ARG A 245 13.70 -8.35 20.53
N LEU A 246 14.25 -7.21 20.14
CA LEU A 246 15.31 -7.15 19.15
C LEU A 246 16.65 -6.92 19.83
N THR A 247 17.69 -7.58 19.34
CA THR A 247 19.09 -7.30 19.70
C THR A 247 19.93 -7.17 18.45
N LEU A 248 20.79 -6.17 18.37
CA LEU A 248 21.77 -6.06 17.30
C LEU A 248 22.83 -7.15 17.47
N VAL A 249 23.11 -7.89 16.39
CA VAL A 249 24.03 -9.04 16.37
C VAL A 249 25.32 -8.67 15.66
N ASP A 250 25.22 -8.18 14.44
CA ASP A 250 26.38 -7.94 13.58
C ASP A 250 26.05 -6.85 12.53
N GLN A 251 27.09 -6.28 11.92
CA GLN A 251 26.98 -5.25 10.89
C GLN A 251 28.06 -5.46 9.84
N ALA A 252 27.75 -5.15 8.58
CA ALA A 252 28.76 -5.12 7.52
C ALA A 252 28.53 -3.97 6.53
N ASP A 253 29.63 -3.51 5.93
CA ASP A 253 29.61 -2.62 4.78
C ASP A 253 29.62 -3.40 3.46
N SER A 254 29.01 -2.82 2.42
CA SER A 254 28.99 -3.39 1.07
C SER A 254 30.39 -3.73 0.52
N SER A 255 31.44 -3.02 0.92
CA SER A 255 32.83 -3.25 0.49
C SER A 255 33.45 -4.55 1.01
N GLU A 256 32.87 -5.13 2.07
CA GLU A 256 33.32 -6.41 2.64
C GLU A 256 32.90 -7.61 1.76
N PHE A 257 31.94 -7.40 0.87
CA PHE A 257 31.45 -8.43 -0.05
C PHE A 257 32.18 -8.36 -1.40
N PRO A 258 33.03 -9.35 -1.75
CA PRO A 258 33.76 -9.31 -3.00
C PRO A 258 32.81 -9.48 -4.19
N ARG A 259 33.00 -8.63 -5.22
CA ARG A 259 32.36 -8.80 -6.53
C ARG A 259 32.54 -10.23 -7.05
N ARG A 260 31.50 -10.78 -7.66
CA ARG A 260 31.53 -12.10 -8.29
C ARG A 260 31.51 -12.00 -9.82
N GLU A 261 32.13 -12.98 -10.48
CA GLU A 261 32.03 -13.10 -11.94
C GLU A 261 30.70 -13.70 -12.40
N THR A 262 30.18 -14.65 -11.62
CA THR A 262 28.85 -15.26 -11.82
C THR A 262 27.92 -14.81 -10.70
N PRO A 263 26.60 -14.75 -10.95
CA PRO A 263 25.67 -14.29 -9.92
C PRO A 263 25.69 -15.24 -8.71
N ILE A 264 25.52 -14.69 -7.50
CA ILE A 264 25.56 -15.46 -6.24
C ILE A 264 24.40 -16.46 -6.13
N VAL A 265 23.26 -16.11 -6.72
CA VAL A 265 22.07 -16.94 -6.93
C VAL A 265 21.65 -16.79 -8.39
N ALA A 266 21.02 -17.79 -8.98
CA ALA A 266 20.50 -17.69 -10.34
C ALA A 266 19.46 -16.56 -10.43
N VAL A 267 19.64 -15.65 -11.38
CA VAL A 267 18.69 -14.56 -11.69
C VAL A 267 18.01 -14.88 -13.01
N ALA A 268 16.68 -14.70 -13.06
CA ALA A 268 15.90 -15.04 -14.24
C ALA A 268 16.33 -14.19 -15.46
N GLN A 269 16.24 -14.77 -16.65
CA GLN A 269 16.63 -14.09 -17.88
C GLN A 269 15.86 -12.76 -18.10
N PRO A 270 14.53 -12.68 -17.90
CA PRO A 270 13.78 -11.42 -18.01
C PRO A 270 14.37 -10.31 -17.12
N THR A 271 14.71 -10.63 -15.87
CA THR A 271 15.34 -9.70 -14.93
C THR A 271 16.70 -9.23 -15.44
N THR A 272 17.58 -10.15 -15.84
CA THR A 272 18.90 -9.77 -16.37
C THR A 272 18.85 -9.00 -17.69
N ALA A 273 17.81 -9.21 -18.50
CA ALA A 273 17.61 -8.50 -19.76
C ALA A 273 17.26 -7.03 -19.54
N LEU A 274 16.49 -6.72 -18.48
CA LEU A 274 16.08 -5.36 -18.14
C LEU A 274 17.10 -4.63 -17.25
N TYR A 275 17.67 -5.33 -16.27
CA TYR A 275 18.46 -4.72 -15.19
C TYR A 275 19.95 -5.07 -15.23
N GLY A 276 20.35 -5.93 -16.16
CA GLY A 276 21.71 -6.43 -16.28
C GLY A 276 22.05 -7.55 -15.29
N ASP A 277 23.24 -8.12 -15.46
CA ASP A 277 23.76 -9.19 -14.60
C ASP A 277 24.38 -8.66 -13.28
N GLY A 278 24.48 -7.32 -13.13
CA GLY A 278 24.94 -6.67 -11.91
C GLY A 278 24.09 -7.00 -10.70
N VAL A 279 22.79 -7.28 -10.91
CA VAL A 279 21.80 -7.67 -9.89
C VAL A 279 22.32 -8.79 -8.98
N GLY A 280 22.95 -9.82 -9.57
CA GLY A 280 23.44 -10.98 -8.81
C GLY A 280 24.93 -10.95 -8.50
N ARG A 281 25.70 -9.99 -9.03
CA ARG A 281 27.17 -9.98 -8.98
C ARG A 281 27.76 -9.00 -7.96
N TYR A 282 26.94 -8.07 -7.45
CA TYR A 282 27.32 -7.08 -6.44
C TYR A 282 26.24 -7.04 -5.35
N VAL A 283 26.64 -7.08 -4.08
CA VAL A 283 25.69 -7.03 -2.95
C VAL A 283 24.86 -5.74 -2.97
N GLN A 284 25.49 -4.62 -3.32
CA GLN A 284 24.86 -3.30 -3.35
C GLN A 284 23.72 -3.16 -4.38
N ASN A 285 23.67 -4.10 -5.33
CA ASN A 285 22.71 -4.13 -6.42
C ASN A 285 21.57 -5.13 -6.20
N ALA A 286 21.48 -5.78 -5.02
CA ALA A 286 20.42 -6.73 -4.72
C ALA A 286 19.01 -6.11 -4.88
N SER A 287 18.87 -4.79 -4.71
CA SER A 287 17.63 -4.02 -4.88
C SER A 287 17.40 -3.47 -6.31
N MET A 288 18.18 -3.88 -7.31
CA MET A 288 17.99 -3.44 -8.71
C MET A 288 16.75 -4.03 -9.40
N THR A 289 16.25 -5.16 -8.90
CA THR A 289 15.05 -5.84 -9.42
C THR A 289 13.80 -5.34 -8.68
N PRO A 290 12.63 -5.24 -9.35
CA PRO A 290 11.38 -4.89 -8.68
C PRO A 290 10.78 -6.04 -7.87
N ASP A 291 11.24 -7.26 -8.09
CA ASP A 291 10.85 -8.44 -7.31
C ASP A 291 11.70 -8.51 -6.04
N PHE A 292 11.11 -8.10 -4.91
CA PHE A 292 11.81 -8.09 -3.64
C PHE A 292 12.00 -9.48 -3.04
N ALA A 293 11.27 -10.51 -3.51
CA ALA A 293 11.57 -11.88 -3.11
C ALA A 293 12.91 -12.32 -3.68
N VAL A 294 13.23 -11.93 -4.92
CA VAL A 294 14.56 -12.11 -5.50
C VAL A 294 15.60 -11.25 -4.76
N SER A 295 15.29 -10.00 -4.43
CA SER A 295 16.19 -9.14 -3.64
C SER A 295 16.53 -9.75 -2.27
N GLY A 296 15.53 -10.25 -1.54
CA GLY A 296 15.71 -10.89 -0.23
C GLY A 296 16.56 -12.15 -0.32
N GLN A 297 16.31 -13.02 -1.31
CA GLN A 297 17.15 -14.19 -1.56
C GLN A 297 18.60 -13.83 -1.90
N LEU A 298 18.81 -12.81 -2.73
CA LEU A 298 20.15 -12.32 -3.05
C LEU A 298 20.86 -11.80 -1.81
N ALA A 299 20.20 -10.95 -1.03
CA ALA A 299 20.78 -10.37 0.19
C ALA A 299 21.09 -11.43 1.24
N SER A 300 20.19 -12.38 1.45
CA SER A 300 20.38 -13.53 2.34
C SER A 300 21.58 -14.39 1.90
N ALA A 301 21.73 -14.66 0.60
CA ALA A 301 22.87 -15.40 0.07
C ALA A 301 24.19 -14.64 0.20
N TRP A 302 24.18 -13.31 0.01
CA TRP A 302 25.35 -12.46 0.24
C TRP A 302 25.77 -12.49 1.70
N TRP A 303 24.83 -12.27 2.62
CA TRP A 303 25.09 -12.34 4.07
C TRP A 303 25.69 -13.69 4.47
N ALA A 304 25.07 -14.78 4.03
CA ALA A 304 25.57 -16.14 4.29
C ALA A 304 26.97 -16.39 3.73
N SER A 305 27.34 -15.74 2.62
CA SER A 305 28.70 -15.87 2.05
C SER A 305 29.78 -15.18 2.89
N LEU A 306 29.42 -14.16 3.67
CA LEU A 306 30.33 -13.44 4.56
C LEU A 306 30.37 -14.08 5.96
N THR A 307 29.21 -14.36 6.54
CA THR A 307 29.08 -14.73 7.96
C THR A 307 28.87 -16.22 8.20
N GLY A 308 28.42 -16.96 7.18
CA GLY A 308 27.96 -18.34 7.31
C GLY A 308 26.54 -18.49 7.86
N HIS A 309 25.84 -17.38 8.16
CA HIS A 309 24.47 -17.37 8.67
C HIS A 309 23.47 -16.96 7.58
N THR A 310 22.33 -17.64 7.53
CA THR A 310 21.24 -17.31 6.61
C THR A 310 20.12 -16.63 7.40
N PRO A 311 19.80 -15.35 7.12
CA PRO A 311 18.74 -14.65 7.83
C PRO A 311 17.35 -15.21 7.47
N ASP A 312 16.42 -15.20 8.42
CA ASP A 312 15.03 -15.61 8.23
C ASP A 312 14.22 -14.55 7.49
N MET A 313 14.58 -13.27 7.66
CA MET A 313 13.91 -12.14 7.03
C MET A 313 14.91 -11.11 6.51
N VAL A 314 14.52 -10.40 5.46
CA VAL A 314 15.25 -9.26 4.91
C VAL A 314 14.32 -8.06 4.86
N ILE A 315 14.74 -6.94 5.44
CA ILE A 315 13.97 -5.69 5.43
C ILE A 315 14.84 -4.59 4.83
N ALA A 316 14.39 -3.98 3.73
CA ALA A 316 15.03 -2.79 3.19
C ALA A 316 14.38 -1.52 3.74
N VAL A 317 15.22 -0.57 4.16
CA VAL A 317 14.82 0.76 4.65
C VAL A 317 15.80 1.81 4.16
N ASP A 318 15.39 3.08 4.16
CA ASP A 318 16.25 4.23 3.84
C ASP A 318 16.23 5.29 4.97
N PRO A 319 17.06 6.36 4.88
CA PRO A 319 17.07 7.42 5.90
C PRO A 319 15.80 8.24 6.08
N TYR A 320 14.81 8.17 5.18
CA TYR A 320 13.50 8.81 5.42
C TYR A 320 12.67 8.01 6.42
N VAL A 321 12.80 6.67 6.42
CA VAL A 321 12.26 5.83 7.51
C VAL A 321 12.88 6.26 8.84
N LEU A 322 14.18 6.53 8.86
CA LEU A 322 14.88 6.99 10.05
C LEU A 322 14.42 8.38 10.52
N GLN A 323 14.21 9.32 9.58
CA GLN A 323 13.63 10.63 9.87
C GLN A 323 12.27 10.51 10.54
N ALA A 324 11.40 9.65 10.00
CA ALA A 324 10.07 9.45 10.53
C ALA A 324 10.11 8.86 11.94
N LEU A 325 10.97 7.86 12.20
CA LEU A 325 11.20 7.33 13.53
C LEU A 325 11.72 8.39 14.52
N LEU A 326 12.69 9.22 14.11
CA LEU A 326 13.25 10.29 14.94
C LEU A 326 12.23 11.38 15.30
N SER A 327 11.17 11.54 14.51
CA SER A 327 10.07 12.47 14.82
C SER A 327 9.31 12.07 16.10
N VAL A 328 9.30 10.78 16.43
CA VAL A 328 8.62 10.22 17.61
C VAL A 328 9.61 9.86 18.72
N THR A 329 10.79 9.33 18.37
CA THR A 329 11.78 8.93 19.38
C THR A 329 12.47 10.11 20.06
N GLY A 330 12.46 11.26 19.37
CA GLY A 330 13.28 12.43 19.68
C GLY A 330 14.73 12.26 19.22
N PRO A 331 15.57 13.30 19.41
CA PRO A 331 16.96 13.30 18.99
C PRO A 331 17.79 12.21 19.66
N VAL A 332 18.77 11.68 18.95
CA VAL A 332 19.74 10.69 19.45
C VAL A 332 21.17 11.23 19.36
N ALA A 333 21.98 10.95 20.37
CA ALA A 333 23.38 11.33 20.38
C ALA A 333 24.25 10.17 19.87
N LEU A 334 25.18 10.48 18.97
CA LEU A 334 26.18 9.55 18.48
C LEU A 334 27.44 9.58 19.37
N PRO A 335 28.27 8.52 19.38
CA PRO A 335 29.54 8.50 20.11
C PRO A 335 30.50 9.64 19.74
N SER A 336 30.43 10.14 18.50
CA SER A 336 31.19 11.29 18.01
C SER A 336 30.81 12.63 18.68
N GLY A 337 29.68 12.67 19.39
CA GLY A 337 29.08 13.89 19.96
C GLY A 337 28.11 14.60 19.02
N GLN A 338 27.97 14.14 17.77
CA GLN A 338 26.92 14.61 16.86
C GLN A 338 25.55 14.17 17.39
N VAL A 339 24.52 15.00 17.17
CA VAL A 339 23.13 14.68 17.50
C VAL A 339 22.34 14.56 16.20
N LEU A 340 21.66 13.43 15.99
CA LEU A 340 20.74 13.22 14.88
C LEU A 340 19.31 13.47 15.35
N ASP A 341 18.54 14.18 14.53
CA ASP A 341 17.12 14.42 14.71
C ASP A 341 16.38 14.38 13.37
N ALA A 342 15.05 14.45 13.41
CA ALA A 342 14.23 14.43 12.19
C ALA A 342 14.53 15.60 11.23
N GLY A 343 15.05 16.72 11.73
CA GLY A 343 15.35 17.89 10.91
C GLY A 343 16.70 17.80 10.18
N ASN A 344 17.66 17.03 10.69
CA ASN A 344 19.01 16.98 10.15
C ASN A 344 19.44 15.63 9.57
N VAL A 345 18.73 14.54 9.87
CA VAL A 345 19.22 13.19 9.56
C VAL A 345 19.43 12.94 8.07
N LEU A 346 18.60 13.51 7.19
CA LEU A 346 18.76 13.35 5.74
C LEU A 346 20.04 14.01 5.24
N ASP A 347 20.32 15.26 5.64
CA ASP A 347 21.57 15.95 5.26
C ASP A 347 22.78 15.23 5.87
N ALA A 348 22.67 14.84 7.14
CA ALA A 348 23.74 14.17 7.89
C ALA A 348 24.11 12.80 7.31
N LEU A 349 23.18 12.08 6.66
CA LEU A 349 23.43 10.73 6.14
C LEU A 349 23.48 10.62 4.61
N LEU A 350 22.78 11.49 3.88
CA LEU A 350 22.69 11.42 2.41
C LEU A 350 23.57 12.44 1.68
N VAL A 351 24.05 13.49 2.36
CA VAL A 351 24.75 14.61 1.72
C VAL A 351 26.14 14.81 2.30
N GLN A 352 26.24 15.27 3.56
CA GLN A 352 27.50 15.69 4.18
C GLN A 352 28.62 14.64 4.16
N PRO A 353 28.34 13.35 4.41
CA PRO A 353 29.40 12.34 4.45
C PRO A 353 30.08 12.18 3.09
N TYR A 354 29.33 12.30 2.00
CA TYR A 354 29.87 12.16 0.64
C TYR A 354 30.66 13.38 0.19
N LEU A 355 30.46 14.54 0.81
CA LEU A 355 31.18 15.78 0.51
C LEU A 355 32.51 15.89 1.27
N SER A 356 32.60 15.29 2.45
CA SER A 356 33.65 15.66 3.43
C SER A 356 34.33 14.50 4.14
N MET A 357 33.78 13.29 4.08
CA MET A 357 34.27 12.13 4.86
C MET A 357 34.94 11.08 3.98
N SER A 358 35.91 10.35 4.56
CA SER A 358 36.43 9.14 3.95
C SER A 358 35.37 8.02 3.97
N SER A 359 35.53 6.97 3.17
CA SER A 359 34.60 5.83 3.18
C SER A 359 34.54 5.12 4.54
N ASP A 360 35.66 5.06 5.26
CA ASP A 360 35.73 4.45 6.59
C ASP A 360 34.94 5.28 7.61
N ASP A 361 35.10 6.61 7.60
CA ASP A 361 34.34 7.52 8.47
C ASP A 361 32.83 7.49 8.16
N GLN A 362 32.45 7.35 6.88
CA GLN A 362 31.05 7.18 6.47
C GLN A 362 30.45 5.91 7.09
N THR A 363 31.19 4.81 7.04
CA THR A 363 30.79 3.51 7.59
C THR A 363 30.60 3.60 9.11
N GLU A 364 31.54 4.24 9.81
CA GLU A 364 31.44 4.46 11.26
C GLU A 364 30.21 5.31 11.61
N LEU A 365 29.95 6.40 10.87
CA LEU A 365 28.77 7.25 11.07
C LEU A 365 27.46 6.48 10.91
N PHE A 366 27.33 5.69 9.84
CA PHE A 366 26.10 4.92 9.58
C PHE A 366 25.86 3.85 10.64
N SER A 367 26.91 3.13 11.04
CA SER A 367 26.82 2.11 12.10
C SER A 367 26.41 2.74 13.43
N ALA A 368 27.02 3.87 13.80
CA ALA A 368 26.67 4.61 15.00
C ALA A 368 25.23 5.16 14.98
N ALA A 369 24.76 5.63 13.82
CA ALA A 369 23.39 6.11 13.65
C ALA A 369 22.37 4.98 13.86
N VAL A 370 22.61 3.82 13.25
CA VAL A 370 21.79 2.61 13.43
C VAL A 370 21.76 2.21 14.90
N GLU A 371 22.91 2.08 15.56
CA GLU A 371 23.01 1.68 16.97
C GLU A 371 22.26 2.64 17.89
N ALA A 372 22.41 3.96 17.68
CA ALA A 372 21.78 4.97 18.51
C ALA A 372 20.25 4.95 18.40
N VAL A 373 19.72 4.86 17.18
CA VAL A 373 18.26 4.76 16.97
C VAL A 373 17.73 3.43 17.46
N PHE A 374 18.44 2.33 17.16
CA PHE A 374 18.06 1.00 17.61
C PHE A 374 17.99 0.92 19.14
N GLY A 375 19.00 1.45 19.84
CA GLY A 375 19.02 1.54 21.30
C GLY A 375 17.79 2.30 21.82
N ARG A 376 17.48 3.45 21.22
CA ARG A 376 16.33 4.26 21.59
C ARG A 376 14.98 3.54 21.42
N ILE A 377 14.84 2.76 20.35
CA ILE A 377 13.63 1.98 20.06
C ILE A 377 13.53 0.76 20.99
N SER A 378 14.64 0.05 21.18
CA SER A 378 14.73 -1.18 21.97
C SER A 378 14.67 -0.95 23.49
N ASP A 379 14.94 0.26 23.98
CA ASP A 379 14.73 0.64 25.40
C ASP A 379 13.27 0.46 25.86
N GLY A 380 12.32 0.36 24.93
CA GLY A 380 10.94 -0.03 25.23
C GLY A 380 10.09 1.02 25.93
N THR A 381 10.57 2.27 25.99
CA THR A 381 9.88 3.41 26.64
C THR A 381 8.95 4.19 25.72
N LEU A 382 9.01 3.91 24.41
CA LEU A 382 8.22 4.59 23.38
C LEU A 382 6.81 3.99 23.25
N ASP A 383 5.86 4.77 22.76
CA ASP A 383 4.55 4.26 22.37
C ASP A 383 4.66 3.45 21.07
N ALA A 384 4.24 2.18 21.09
CA ALA A 384 4.30 1.30 19.93
C ALA A 384 3.35 1.74 18.81
N LEU A 385 2.19 2.33 19.16
CA LEU A 385 1.28 2.90 18.17
C LEU A 385 1.90 4.12 17.51
N ALA A 386 2.58 4.98 18.27
CA ALA A 386 3.28 6.13 17.70
C ALA A 386 4.42 5.71 16.76
N LEU A 387 5.16 4.64 17.08
CA LEU A 387 6.17 4.06 16.20
C LEU A 387 5.55 3.49 14.91
N LEU A 388 4.43 2.79 15.02
CA LEU A 388 3.71 2.24 13.87
C LEU A 388 3.19 3.35 12.95
N SER A 389 2.56 4.39 13.53
CA SER A 389 2.10 5.56 12.77
C SER A 389 3.25 6.31 12.11
N ALA A 390 4.42 6.38 12.75
CA ALA A 390 5.59 7.03 12.15
C ALA A 390 6.08 6.32 10.87
N VAL A 391 5.93 4.99 10.76
CA VAL A 391 6.40 4.24 9.58
C VAL A 391 5.34 4.06 8.50
N GLU A 392 4.10 4.48 8.75
CA GLU A 392 2.99 4.36 7.80
C GLU A 392 3.27 5.11 6.49
N GLU A 393 3.63 6.40 6.57
CA GLU A 393 3.93 7.23 5.40
C GLU A 393 5.15 6.71 4.63
N PRO A 394 6.32 6.43 5.25
CA PRO A 394 7.44 5.78 4.55
C PRO A 394 7.08 4.44 3.90
N ALA A 395 6.23 3.62 4.53
CA ALA A 395 5.76 2.37 3.94
C ALA A 395 4.89 2.61 2.70
N ALA A 396 3.96 3.58 2.77
CA ALA A 396 3.11 3.99 1.65
C ALA A 396 3.93 4.60 0.49
N GLU A 397 4.99 5.34 0.80
CA GLU A 397 5.97 5.84 -0.17
C GLU A 397 6.87 4.75 -0.76
N GLY A 398 6.76 3.50 -0.29
CA GLY A 398 7.51 2.37 -0.80
C GLY A 398 8.96 2.28 -0.31
N ARG A 399 9.30 2.98 0.78
CA ARG A 399 10.63 3.02 1.40
C ARG A 399 10.91 1.87 2.35
N ILE A 400 9.91 1.01 2.56
CA ILE A 400 10.03 -0.23 3.34
C ILE A 400 9.68 -1.39 2.41
N SER A 401 10.55 -2.39 2.35
CA SER A 401 10.27 -3.65 1.65
C SER A 401 10.72 -4.85 2.49
N VAL A 402 9.92 -5.92 2.51
CA VAL A 402 10.11 -7.08 3.39
C VAL A 402 10.06 -8.37 2.59
N TRP A 403 10.99 -9.27 2.92
CA TRP A 403 11.02 -10.65 2.45
C TRP A 403 11.21 -11.59 3.64
N SER A 404 10.57 -12.76 3.59
CA SER A 404 10.78 -13.86 4.52
C SER A 404 11.22 -15.13 3.78
N ALA A 405 12.10 -15.89 4.41
CA ALA A 405 12.47 -17.25 4.00
C ALA A 405 11.34 -18.26 4.26
N HIS A 406 10.32 -17.89 5.02
CA HIS A 406 9.19 -18.74 5.41
C HIS A 406 7.99 -18.47 4.50
N ALA A 407 7.49 -19.51 3.85
CA ALA A 407 6.57 -19.37 2.72
C ALA A 407 5.20 -18.79 3.10
N ASP A 408 4.72 -19.07 4.31
CA ASP A 408 3.50 -18.54 4.88
C ASP A 408 3.60 -17.04 5.18
N GLU A 409 4.72 -16.60 5.78
CA GLU A 409 5.02 -15.18 6.00
C GLU A 409 5.21 -14.45 4.66
N GLN A 410 5.98 -15.04 3.74
CA GLN A 410 6.26 -14.44 2.43
C GLN A 410 4.99 -14.25 1.58
N ALA A 411 4.02 -15.15 1.69
CA ALA A 411 2.74 -15.01 1.00
C ALA A 411 1.95 -13.77 1.48
N VAL A 412 2.02 -13.45 2.77
CA VAL A 412 1.41 -12.23 3.33
C VAL A 412 2.14 -10.98 2.80
N PHE A 413 3.48 -10.97 2.85
CA PHE A 413 4.24 -9.83 2.37
C PHE A 413 4.04 -9.59 0.87
N ALA A 414 4.07 -10.63 0.04
CA ALA A 414 3.87 -10.55 -1.41
C ALA A 414 2.49 -9.98 -1.79
N GLY A 415 1.46 -10.19 -0.96
CA GLY A 415 0.13 -9.61 -1.13
C GLY A 415 -0.03 -8.18 -0.60
N SER A 416 1.03 -7.58 -0.04
CA SER A 416 0.99 -6.28 0.62
C SER A 416 1.94 -5.26 -0.05
N PRO A 417 1.70 -3.95 0.07
CA PRO A 417 2.59 -2.92 -0.46
C PRO A 417 4.05 -2.98 0.06
N ILE A 418 4.26 -3.55 1.25
CA ILE A 418 5.60 -3.78 1.80
C ILE A 418 6.30 -5.01 1.21
N GLY A 419 5.65 -5.79 0.34
CA GLY A 419 6.29 -6.86 -0.42
C GLY A 419 7.25 -6.38 -1.51
N GLY A 420 7.43 -5.07 -1.65
CA GLY A 420 8.33 -4.45 -2.61
C GLY A 420 7.63 -3.85 -3.83
N ALA A 421 8.43 -3.42 -4.80
CA ALA A 421 7.97 -2.62 -5.93
C ALA A 421 6.89 -3.33 -6.78
N THR A 422 7.08 -4.62 -7.07
CA THR A 422 6.08 -5.43 -7.81
C THR A 422 4.77 -5.55 -7.04
N ALA A 423 4.83 -5.75 -5.71
CA ALA A 423 3.64 -5.85 -4.88
C ALA A 423 2.87 -4.51 -4.82
N ARG A 424 3.59 -3.37 -4.80
CA ARG A 424 2.97 -2.04 -4.91
C ARG A 424 2.27 -1.82 -6.25
N GLN A 425 2.86 -2.28 -7.35
CA GLN A 425 2.20 -2.22 -8.66
C GLN A 425 0.91 -3.05 -8.66
N HIS A 426 0.93 -4.24 -8.06
CA HIS A 426 -0.27 -5.06 -7.94
C HIS A 426 -1.36 -4.38 -7.10
N ALA A 427 -0.98 -3.81 -5.95
CA ALA A 427 -1.90 -3.09 -5.06
C ALA A 427 -2.50 -1.83 -5.71
N ALA A 428 -1.79 -1.20 -6.65
CA ALA A 428 -2.28 -0.04 -7.40
C ALA A 428 -3.36 -0.38 -8.44
N GLY A 429 -3.60 -1.66 -8.73
CA GLY A 429 -4.72 -2.12 -9.56
C GLY A 429 -4.33 -2.70 -10.92
N ALA A 430 -5.34 -3.19 -11.64
CA ALA A 430 -5.15 -3.90 -12.92
C ALA A 430 -4.49 -3.01 -13.99
N GLY A 431 -4.88 -1.73 -14.07
CA GLY A 431 -4.30 -0.74 -15.01
C GLY A 431 -3.01 -0.07 -14.55
N ALA A 432 -2.37 -0.55 -13.48
CA ALA A 432 -1.20 0.09 -12.92
C ALA A 432 0.09 -0.13 -13.74
N PHE A 433 0.74 0.97 -14.12
CA PHE A 433 2.09 1.02 -14.62
C PHE A 433 3.08 1.24 -13.48
N ALA A 434 4.32 0.77 -13.66
CA ALA A 434 5.42 1.07 -12.76
C ALA A 434 6.60 1.69 -13.50
N VAL A 435 7.19 2.75 -12.95
CA VAL A 435 8.37 3.42 -13.50
C VAL A 435 9.54 3.30 -12.52
N TYR A 436 10.52 2.49 -12.91
CA TYR A 436 11.66 2.14 -12.07
C TYR A 436 12.94 2.80 -12.53
N PHE A 437 13.72 3.29 -11.57
CA PHE A 437 14.98 3.99 -11.82
C PHE A 437 16.14 3.18 -11.23
N ASN A 438 17.16 2.94 -12.05
CA ASN A 438 18.45 2.42 -11.59
C ASN A 438 19.55 3.36 -12.05
N ASP A 439 20.26 3.95 -11.10
CA ASP A 439 21.42 4.78 -11.37
C ASP A 439 22.53 3.95 -12.05
N ALA A 440 23.09 4.54 -13.09
CA ALA A 440 24.23 4.01 -13.85
C ALA A 440 25.42 4.99 -13.84
N THR A 441 25.33 6.06 -13.04
CA THR A 441 26.38 7.06 -12.80
C THR A 441 27.49 6.47 -11.95
N GLY A 442 27.13 5.68 -10.93
CA GLY A 442 28.04 5.21 -9.88
C GLY A 442 28.41 6.32 -8.90
N GLY A 443 27.46 7.21 -8.60
CA GLY A 443 27.63 8.36 -7.72
C GLY A 443 26.32 8.80 -7.06
N LYS A 444 26.39 9.78 -6.15
CA LYS A 444 25.25 10.29 -5.37
C LYS A 444 24.51 11.45 -6.03
N MET A 445 24.29 11.35 -7.33
CA MET A 445 23.72 12.43 -8.15
C MET A 445 22.19 12.54 -8.08
N ALA A 446 21.47 11.59 -7.48
CA ALA A 446 20.01 11.57 -7.56
C ALA A 446 19.32 12.71 -6.78
N SER A 447 20.00 13.38 -5.85
CA SER A 447 19.50 14.63 -5.26
C SER A 447 19.39 15.76 -6.29
N TYR A 448 20.11 15.63 -7.41
CA TYR A 448 20.09 16.59 -8.51
C TYR A 448 19.08 16.28 -9.62
N LEU A 449 18.30 15.20 -9.45
CA LEU A 449 17.38 14.70 -10.47
C LEU A 449 15.94 15.14 -10.19
N ASP A 450 15.32 15.80 -11.16
CA ASP A 450 13.89 16.07 -11.20
C ASP A 450 13.20 15.11 -12.17
N VAL A 451 12.02 14.62 -11.78
CA VAL A 451 11.25 13.66 -12.56
C VAL A 451 9.79 14.10 -12.67
N ALA A 452 9.25 14.03 -13.88
CA ALA A 452 7.81 14.05 -14.13
C ALA A 452 7.40 12.80 -14.94
N ILE A 453 6.28 12.20 -14.55
CA ILE A 453 5.74 10.98 -15.17
C ILE A 453 4.30 11.26 -15.57
N GLU A 454 3.98 11.00 -16.84
CA GLU A 454 2.64 11.14 -17.39
C GLU A 454 2.24 9.87 -18.13
N SER A 455 1.07 9.31 -17.85
CA SER A 455 0.46 8.34 -18.76
C SER A 455 -0.58 9.02 -19.64
N SER A 456 -0.70 8.59 -20.89
CA SER A 456 -1.74 9.07 -21.80
C SER A 456 -2.23 7.96 -22.71
N THR A 457 -3.55 7.89 -22.92
CA THR A 457 -4.16 6.97 -23.88
C THR A 457 -4.02 7.55 -25.28
N VAL A 458 -3.22 6.90 -26.13
CA VAL A 458 -2.92 7.34 -27.50
C VAL A 458 -4.03 6.92 -28.45
N ASP A 459 -4.48 5.66 -28.35
CA ASP A 459 -5.53 5.11 -29.19
C ASP A 459 -6.36 4.05 -28.44
N CYS A 460 -7.67 4.06 -28.66
CA CYS A 460 -8.61 3.11 -28.10
C CYS A 460 -9.12 2.20 -29.20
N ARG A 461 -8.40 1.11 -29.43
CA ARG A 461 -8.53 0.28 -30.62
C ARG A 461 -9.82 -0.55 -30.61
N SER A 462 -10.18 -1.04 -31.79
CA SER A 462 -11.38 -1.86 -32.01
C SER A 462 -11.18 -3.34 -31.68
N ASP A 463 -9.94 -3.77 -31.41
CA ASP A 463 -9.55 -5.14 -31.05
C ASP A 463 -9.48 -5.37 -29.53
N ASP A 464 -10.19 -4.53 -28.76
CA ASP A 464 -10.24 -4.55 -27.28
C ASP A 464 -8.89 -4.28 -26.59
N LEU A 465 -7.98 -3.62 -27.31
CA LEU A 465 -6.74 -3.08 -26.77
C LEU A 465 -6.78 -1.54 -26.75
N ALA A 466 -5.99 -0.94 -25.87
CA ALA A 466 -5.66 0.48 -25.88
C ALA A 466 -4.14 0.64 -26.02
N GLU A 467 -3.72 1.61 -26.82
CA GLU A 467 -2.34 2.07 -26.82
C GLU A 467 -2.18 3.16 -25.76
N VAL A 468 -1.27 2.97 -24.82
CA VAL A 468 -0.93 3.92 -23.76
C VAL A 468 0.55 4.25 -23.85
N ALA A 469 0.85 5.55 -23.81
CA ALA A 469 2.20 6.07 -23.70
C ALA A 469 2.47 6.51 -22.25
N VAL A 470 3.59 6.05 -21.69
CA VAL A 470 4.13 6.55 -20.42
C VAL A 470 5.33 7.44 -20.74
N THR A 471 5.16 8.74 -20.54
CA THR A 471 6.16 9.77 -20.78
C THR A 471 6.88 10.08 -19.47
N VAL A 472 8.20 9.90 -19.47
CA VAL A 472 9.10 10.23 -18.36
C VAL A 472 9.97 11.40 -18.78
N THR A 473 9.75 12.56 -18.16
CA THR A 473 10.61 13.73 -18.31
C THR A 473 11.58 13.78 -17.14
N MET A 474 12.88 13.84 -17.46
CA MET A 474 13.95 13.88 -16.46
C MET A 474 14.78 15.13 -16.66
N GLY A 475 14.99 15.91 -15.61
CA GLY A 475 15.81 17.11 -15.60
C GLY A 475 16.96 17.01 -14.60
N SER A 476 18.09 17.60 -14.92
CA SER A 476 19.20 17.77 -13.98
C SER A 476 19.28 19.22 -13.53
N HIS A 477 19.14 19.47 -12.22
CA HIS A 477 19.48 20.76 -11.61
C HIS A 477 20.86 20.75 -10.95
N ALA A 478 21.73 19.82 -11.37
CA ALA A 478 23.13 19.82 -10.94
C ALA A 478 23.80 21.13 -11.37
N PRO A 479 24.59 21.80 -10.50
CA PRO A 479 25.25 23.03 -10.89
C PRO A 479 26.34 22.76 -11.95
N VAL A 480 26.65 23.74 -12.81
CA VAL A 480 27.65 23.55 -13.88
C VAL A 480 29.06 23.21 -13.35
N ASP A 481 29.39 23.64 -12.14
CA ASP A 481 30.65 23.30 -11.44
C ASP A 481 30.56 21.99 -10.63
N VAL A 482 29.51 21.19 -10.80
CA VAL A 482 29.31 19.90 -10.10
C VAL A 482 30.49 18.95 -10.30
N GLY A 483 31.23 19.05 -11.41
CA GLY A 483 32.46 18.29 -11.65
C GLY A 483 33.58 18.57 -10.63
N SER A 484 33.46 19.61 -9.80
CA SER A 484 34.34 19.90 -8.66
C SER A 484 33.97 19.16 -7.37
N LEU A 485 32.77 18.56 -7.32
CA LEU A 485 32.36 17.73 -6.19
C LEU A 485 33.18 16.43 -6.14
N PRO A 486 33.29 15.79 -4.95
CA PRO A 486 33.99 14.53 -4.81
C PRO A 486 33.50 13.43 -5.76
N VAL A 487 34.39 12.49 -6.09
CA VAL A 487 34.09 11.35 -6.97
C VAL A 487 32.94 10.48 -6.42
N SER A 488 32.79 10.40 -5.10
CA SER A 488 31.64 9.75 -4.44
C SER A 488 30.30 10.36 -4.86
N VAL A 489 30.26 11.65 -5.19
CA VAL A 489 29.06 12.32 -5.68
C VAL A 489 28.94 12.18 -7.19
N THR A 490 30.00 12.50 -7.94
CA THR A 490 29.93 12.63 -9.41
C THR A 490 30.09 11.32 -10.19
N GLY A 491 30.52 10.23 -9.53
CA GLY A 491 30.92 8.97 -10.18
C GLY A 491 32.25 9.06 -10.95
N GLY A 492 32.82 10.26 -11.11
CA GLY A 492 34.16 10.50 -11.66
C GLY A 492 34.39 10.03 -13.10
N GLY A 493 33.35 9.76 -13.88
CA GLY A 493 33.52 9.25 -15.25
C GLY A 493 33.66 7.73 -15.38
N LEU A 494 33.66 6.99 -14.27
CA LEU A 494 34.17 5.61 -14.21
C LEU A 494 33.25 4.58 -14.88
N PHE A 495 31.97 4.90 -15.04
CA PHE A 495 30.92 3.97 -15.52
C PHE A 495 30.34 4.37 -16.89
N GLY A 496 31.10 5.14 -17.67
CA GLY A 496 30.68 5.61 -19.00
C GLY A 496 29.62 6.72 -18.96
N VAL A 497 29.52 7.41 -17.82
CA VAL A 497 28.70 8.60 -17.59
C VAL A 497 29.65 9.74 -17.28
N GLY A 498 29.50 10.92 -17.90
CA GLY A 498 30.39 12.05 -17.68
C GLY A 498 30.42 12.46 -16.20
N ALA A 499 31.55 12.97 -15.73
CA ALA A 499 31.63 13.46 -14.35
C ALA A 499 30.68 14.65 -14.16
N GLY A 500 29.67 14.48 -13.30
CA GLY A 500 28.62 15.47 -13.11
C GLY A 500 27.34 15.24 -13.93
N ASP A 501 27.36 14.28 -14.85
CA ASP A 501 26.15 13.83 -15.54
C ASP A 501 25.37 12.87 -14.64
N ILE A 502 24.05 12.79 -14.85
CA ILE A 502 23.18 11.80 -14.22
C ILE A 502 22.84 10.73 -15.24
N GLY A 503 23.44 9.55 -15.10
CA GLY A 503 23.15 8.38 -15.93
C GLY A 503 22.10 7.51 -15.28
N THR A 504 20.96 7.28 -15.93
CA THR A 504 19.86 6.48 -15.38
C THR A 504 19.31 5.49 -16.40
N ASN A 505 19.11 4.25 -15.96
CA ASN A 505 18.28 3.28 -16.66
C ASN A 505 16.85 3.41 -16.15
N VAL A 506 15.94 3.79 -17.02
CA VAL A 506 14.50 3.91 -16.75
C VAL A 506 13.80 2.69 -17.32
N THR A 507 13.15 1.92 -16.46
CA THR A 507 12.35 0.75 -16.86
C THR A 507 10.88 1.02 -16.59
N VAL A 508 10.05 0.94 -17.62
CA VAL A 508 8.60 1.00 -17.47
C VAL A 508 8.02 -0.40 -17.58
N VAL A 509 7.21 -0.79 -16.60
CA VAL A 509 6.50 -2.07 -16.54
C VAL A 509 5.00 -1.79 -16.67
N ALA A 510 4.36 -2.39 -17.67
CA ALA A 510 2.95 -2.25 -17.93
C ALA A 510 2.08 -3.23 -17.12
N PRO A 511 0.75 -3.05 -17.13
CA PRO A 511 -0.24 -4.02 -16.66
C PRO A 511 -0.03 -5.46 -17.14
N GLU A 512 -0.66 -6.42 -16.46
CA GLU A 512 -0.69 -7.80 -16.94
C GLU A 512 -1.45 -7.92 -18.27
N GLY A 513 -1.03 -8.80 -19.16
CA GLY A 513 -1.64 -8.97 -20.49
C GLY A 513 -1.23 -7.88 -21.49
N SER A 514 -0.24 -7.06 -21.16
CA SER A 514 0.29 -5.99 -22.01
C SER A 514 1.33 -6.47 -23.03
N PHE A 515 1.57 -5.66 -24.05
CA PHE A 515 2.60 -5.83 -25.06
C PHE A 515 3.41 -4.54 -25.23
N VAL A 516 4.69 -4.67 -25.56
CA VAL A 516 5.54 -3.50 -25.88
C VAL A 516 5.20 -2.95 -27.26
N GLY A 517 4.90 -1.65 -27.35
CA GLY A 517 4.70 -0.93 -28.60
C GLY A 517 5.98 -0.29 -29.14
N GLY A 518 6.84 0.24 -28.27
CA GLY A 518 8.11 0.87 -28.65
C GLY A 518 8.61 1.85 -27.59
N VAL A 519 9.81 2.38 -27.78
CA VAL A 519 10.36 3.45 -26.94
C VAL A 519 10.92 4.55 -27.84
N VAL A 520 10.63 5.80 -27.50
CA VAL A 520 11.15 7.00 -28.13
C VAL A 520 11.96 7.77 -27.10
N VAL A 521 13.15 8.22 -27.46
CA VAL A 521 14.00 9.06 -26.60
C VAL A 521 14.47 10.25 -27.41
N LYS A 522 14.20 11.47 -26.94
CA LYS A 522 14.50 12.72 -27.68
C LYS A 522 13.92 12.71 -29.11
N ASP A 523 12.64 12.34 -29.22
CA ASP A 523 11.88 12.25 -30.49
C ASP A 523 12.42 11.24 -31.52
N GLU A 524 13.34 10.35 -31.13
CA GLU A 524 13.92 9.32 -32.00
C GLU A 524 13.62 7.90 -31.47
N PRO A 525 13.34 6.92 -32.35
CA PRO A 525 13.17 5.53 -31.93
C PRO A 525 14.39 4.99 -31.18
N TYR A 526 14.16 4.39 -30.02
CA TYR A 526 15.20 3.84 -29.15
C TYR A 526 15.18 2.30 -29.18
N PRO A 527 16.33 1.63 -29.39
CA PRO A 527 16.42 0.17 -29.37
C PRO A 527 16.40 -0.36 -27.93
N ALA A 528 15.24 -0.27 -27.27
CA ALA A 528 15.05 -0.67 -25.88
C ALA A 528 15.22 -2.18 -25.70
N ALA A 529 15.84 -2.57 -24.59
CA ALA A 529 15.69 -3.95 -24.11
C ALA A 529 14.27 -4.12 -23.58
N THR A 530 13.69 -5.28 -23.87
CA THR A 530 12.32 -5.62 -23.49
C THR A 530 12.27 -7.00 -22.86
N ALA A 531 11.30 -7.20 -21.96
CA ALA A 531 11.02 -8.50 -21.41
C ALA A 531 9.54 -8.62 -21.04
N ILE A 532 9.08 -9.86 -20.93
CA ILE A 532 7.80 -10.17 -20.30
C ILE A 532 8.12 -11.03 -19.08
N SER A 533 7.65 -10.60 -17.91
CA SER A 533 7.77 -11.34 -16.66
C SER A 533 6.41 -11.35 -15.98
N GLU A 534 5.94 -12.54 -15.57
CA GLU A 534 4.63 -12.69 -14.90
C GLU A 534 3.48 -12.02 -15.66
N GLY A 535 3.48 -12.14 -16.99
CA GLY A 535 2.44 -11.56 -17.85
C GLY A 535 2.51 -10.04 -18.06
N ARG A 536 3.49 -9.35 -17.47
CA ARG A 536 3.70 -7.90 -17.63
C ARG A 536 4.80 -7.61 -18.64
N ALA A 537 4.49 -6.82 -19.67
CA ALA A 537 5.49 -6.31 -20.60
C ALA A 537 6.29 -5.17 -19.96
N ALA A 538 7.58 -5.14 -20.24
CA ALA A 538 8.48 -4.12 -19.74
C ALA A 538 9.51 -3.71 -20.80
N SER A 539 9.91 -2.45 -20.74
CA SER A 539 10.86 -1.82 -21.65
C SER A 539 11.83 -0.96 -20.85
N THR A 540 13.11 -0.97 -21.20
CA THR A 540 14.12 -0.15 -20.53
C THR A 540 14.91 0.71 -21.51
N ALA A 541 15.16 1.95 -21.12
CA ALA A 541 16.00 2.88 -21.85
C ALA A 541 16.95 3.62 -20.92
N ARG A 542 18.15 3.91 -21.42
CA ARG A 542 19.17 4.65 -20.70
C ARG A 542 19.27 6.08 -21.22
N VAL A 543 19.32 7.04 -20.29
CA VAL A 543 19.65 8.43 -20.57
C VAL A 543 20.79 8.89 -19.68
N ASN A 544 21.63 9.78 -20.22
CA ASN A 544 22.61 10.54 -19.46
C ASN A 544 22.21 12.01 -19.58
N LEU A 545 22.07 12.69 -18.43
CA LEU A 545 21.67 14.09 -18.33
C LEU A 545 22.88 14.91 -17.90
N SER A 546 23.32 15.84 -18.74
CA SER A 546 24.28 16.86 -18.36
C SER A 546 23.64 17.85 -17.37
N PRO A 547 24.42 18.64 -16.62
CA PRO A 547 23.89 19.78 -15.87
C PRO A 547 22.95 20.67 -16.72
N ASP A 548 21.81 21.06 -16.16
CA ASP A 548 20.73 21.83 -16.81
C ASP A 548 20.06 21.14 -18.02
N GLU A 549 20.38 19.88 -18.32
CA GLU A 549 19.76 19.12 -19.41
C GLU A 549 18.40 18.55 -18.99
N VAL A 550 17.46 18.51 -19.93
CA VAL A 550 16.18 17.83 -19.79
C VAL A 550 16.03 16.82 -20.92
N ASN A 551 15.72 15.57 -20.59
CA ASN A 551 15.43 14.51 -21.54
C ASN A 551 14.00 14.01 -21.35
N VAL A 552 13.36 13.66 -22.47
CA VAL A 552 12.04 13.05 -22.50
C VAL A 552 12.16 11.65 -23.09
N LEU A 553 11.59 10.67 -22.39
CA LEU A 553 11.47 9.29 -22.81
C LEU A 553 9.98 8.94 -22.89
N GLU A 554 9.55 8.34 -23.97
CA GLU A 554 8.16 7.90 -24.17
C GLU A 554 8.14 6.39 -24.38
N PHE A 555 7.41 5.67 -23.52
CA PHE A 555 7.30 4.22 -23.56
C PHE A 555 5.87 3.84 -23.96
N HIS A 556 5.73 3.19 -25.12
CA HIS A 556 4.43 2.78 -25.66
C HIS A 556 4.13 1.33 -25.31
N PHE A 557 2.90 1.08 -24.88
CA PHE A 557 2.39 -0.25 -24.59
C PHE A 557 0.99 -0.43 -25.17
N LEU A 558 0.67 -1.66 -25.56
CA LEU A 558 -0.70 -2.09 -25.80
C LEU A 558 -1.19 -2.80 -24.55
N ILE A 559 -2.33 -2.39 -24.01
CA ILE A 559 -2.95 -2.96 -22.80
C ILE A 559 -4.41 -3.37 -23.09
N PRO A 560 -5.02 -4.25 -22.29
CA PRO A 560 -6.47 -4.48 -22.37
C PRO A 560 -7.24 -3.17 -22.23
N ARG A 561 -8.25 -2.95 -23.07
CA ARG A 561 -8.98 -1.68 -23.13
C ARG A 561 -9.62 -1.29 -21.80
N GLY A 562 -10.15 -2.27 -21.05
CA GLY A 562 -10.76 -2.05 -19.75
C GLY A 562 -9.78 -1.53 -18.69
N ASP A 563 -8.49 -1.84 -18.84
CA ASP A 563 -7.46 -1.40 -17.90
C ASP A 563 -7.05 0.05 -18.13
N ALA A 564 -7.29 0.59 -19.33
CA ALA A 564 -7.01 2.00 -19.66
C ALA A 564 -7.85 2.99 -18.83
N ASP A 565 -9.02 2.59 -18.36
CA ASP A 565 -9.88 3.42 -17.51
C ASP A 565 -9.45 3.40 -16.04
N ALA A 566 -8.61 2.46 -15.65
CA ALA A 566 -8.11 2.25 -14.29
C ALA A 566 -6.59 2.48 -14.20
N GLN A 567 -6.05 3.37 -15.03
CA GLN A 567 -4.63 3.69 -15.03
C GLN A 567 -4.17 4.22 -13.67
N ALA A 568 -3.02 3.74 -13.22
CA ALA A 568 -2.31 4.24 -12.06
C ALA A 568 -0.80 4.16 -12.34
N ILE A 569 -0.01 4.95 -11.61
CA ILE A 569 1.45 4.95 -11.75
C ILE A 569 2.07 4.79 -10.37
N VAL A 570 2.89 3.75 -10.21
CA VAL A 570 3.83 3.62 -9.09
C VAL A 570 5.25 3.84 -9.59
N HIS A 571 6.17 4.22 -8.70
CA HIS A 571 7.55 4.46 -9.09
C HIS A 571 8.54 4.09 -7.99
N THR A 572 9.84 4.04 -8.33
CA THR A 572 10.91 3.97 -7.32
C THR A 572 10.82 5.19 -6.39
N PRO A 573 10.91 5.03 -5.06
CA PRO A 573 10.96 6.16 -4.13
C PRO A 573 12.12 7.11 -4.49
N LEU A 574 11.85 8.40 -4.62
CA LEU A 574 12.84 9.42 -5.02
C LEU A 574 13.18 10.34 -3.83
N MET A 575 14.31 11.04 -3.92
CA MET A 575 14.65 12.12 -2.98
C MET A 575 13.83 13.39 -3.27
N ASN A 576 13.67 13.72 -4.56
CA ASN A 576 12.82 14.81 -5.01
C ASN A 576 11.46 14.21 -5.42
N PRO A 577 10.34 14.62 -4.80
CA PRO A 577 9.02 14.10 -5.16
C PRO A 577 8.71 14.34 -6.65
N PRO A 578 8.32 13.30 -7.42
CA PRO A 578 8.04 13.47 -8.83
C PRO A 578 6.67 14.12 -9.04
N GLN A 579 6.49 14.77 -10.20
CA GLN A 579 5.16 15.15 -10.67
C GLN A 579 4.54 13.96 -11.40
N VAL A 580 3.41 13.43 -10.92
CA VAL A 580 2.71 12.31 -11.55
C VAL A 580 1.37 12.78 -12.10
N ARG A 581 1.11 12.48 -13.38
CA ARG A 581 -0.17 12.72 -14.05
C ARG A 581 -0.65 11.43 -14.71
N VAL A 582 -1.93 11.13 -14.52
CA VAL A 582 -2.57 10.00 -15.17
C VAL A 582 -3.58 10.56 -16.15
N GLY A 583 -3.41 10.20 -17.42
CA GLY A 583 -4.28 10.63 -18.51
C GLY A 583 -5.64 9.94 -18.48
N GLU A 584 -6.59 10.51 -19.22
CA GLU A 584 -7.91 9.90 -19.36
C GLU A 584 -7.81 8.55 -20.09
N GLY A 585 -8.67 7.61 -19.67
CA GLY A 585 -8.81 6.31 -20.30
C GLY A 585 -9.61 6.35 -21.60
N CYS A 586 -10.12 5.18 -22.01
CA CYS A 586 -10.95 5.05 -23.20
C CYS A 586 -12.41 5.50 -22.99
N GLY A 587 -12.85 5.58 -21.73
CA GLY A 587 -14.21 5.90 -21.35
C GLY A 587 -15.24 4.84 -21.77
N ALA A 588 -16.41 4.89 -21.15
CA ALA A 588 -17.56 4.08 -21.54
C ALA A 588 -18.23 4.61 -22.83
N GLY A 589 -17.59 4.44 -23.99
CA GLY A 589 -18.28 4.55 -25.28
C GLY A 589 -17.41 4.90 -26.48
N VAL A 590 -17.27 3.96 -27.41
CA VAL A 590 -17.98 3.99 -28.71
C VAL A 590 -18.28 2.53 -29.07
N SER A 591 -19.54 2.10 -28.94
CA SER A 591 -20.03 0.96 -29.73
C SER A 591 -19.97 1.34 -31.21
N PRO A 592 -19.59 0.42 -32.11
CA PRO A 592 -19.16 0.72 -33.48
C PRO A 592 -20.14 1.55 -34.30
#